data_AF-A0A4Z0ZQJ6-F1
#
_entry.id   AF-A0A4Z0ZQJ6-F1
#
_cell.length_a   1.000
_cell.length_b   1.000
_cell.length_c   1.000
_cell.angle_alpha   90.00
_cell.angle_beta   90.00
_cell.angle_gamma   90.00
#
_symmetry.space_group_name_H-M   'P 1'
#
loop_
_entity.id
_entity.type
_entity.pdbx_description
1 polymer ?
#
loop_
_entity_poly.entity_id
_entity_poly.type
_entity_poly.pdbx_seq_one_letter_code
_entity_poly.pdbx_strand_id
1 'polypeptide(L)'
;MIEQKNKTFLYLAEQLSIFPFILFLISCSDQSFNNTCDINSKAYIETSLLITATGQKTHPCYPGIQIVSDRGINLSDNFLTLSEAGGTTSYGSSFTLQVFLGTEPKDDVNIQVIVGNPSFAFVSQTNLFFSKSNWNQSQSTVITAVNDTVINGTHSTLIRFVPNSNDTSFPLNEKFVQAEILDNDKIIFLTSVGLTGAFGGVPGVDNVCQTNANCPIGKVCKGMVGDSFYSLRRASVTANLGDGQIDWVLKPNASYFRQNRTDLIATTNNVSLFTFNLLLPISGSSSTAWTGINPNWTNNGNNCDGWTVTGTNGYGGDTGSSTSTALGFNSFGCTSGLLLYCVEQ
;
A
#
# COMPACT_ATOMS: atom_id res chain seq x y z
N MET A 1 -15.79 -35.27 36.98
CA MET A 1 -16.04 -36.21 38.09
C MET A 1 -16.19 -35.39 39.36
N ILE A 2 -17.28 -35.33 40.12
CA ILE A 2 -18.60 -35.97 40.15
C ILE A 2 -19.55 -34.94 40.81
N GLU A 3 -20.82 -35.06 40.43
CA GLU A 3 -22.05 -34.41 40.91
C GLU A 3 -22.27 -34.22 42.42
N GLN A 4 -23.15 -33.24 42.68
CA GLN A 4 -23.87 -32.92 43.91
C GLN A 4 -24.73 -34.07 44.48
N LYS A 5 -25.03 -34.01 45.79
CA LYS A 5 -26.29 -34.55 46.32
C LYS A 5 -26.82 -33.79 47.56
N ASN A 6 -27.87 -33.01 47.29
CA ASN A 6 -29.15 -32.86 48.01
C ASN A 6 -29.30 -33.04 49.54
N LYS A 7 -29.85 -31.96 50.14
CA LYS A 7 -31.11 -31.84 50.94
C LYS A 7 -31.37 -32.80 52.10
N THR A 8 -31.62 -32.23 53.29
CA THR A 8 -32.83 -32.55 54.08
C THR A 8 -33.26 -31.38 54.99
N PHE A 9 -34.57 -31.34 55.26
CA PHE A 9 -35.41 -30.28 55.79
C PHE A 9 -35.53 -30.28 57.33
N LEU A 10 -35.63 -29.07 57.91
CA LEU A 10 -36.47 -28.57 59.03
C LEU A 10 -37.13 -29.51 60.05
N TYR A 11 -37.05 -29.14 61.34
CA TYR A 11 -38.14 -28.73 62.27
C TYR A 11 -37.55 -28.60 63.71
N LEU A 12 -38.08 -27.90 64.73
CA LEU A 12 -38.68 -26.57 64.96
C LEU A 12 -38.76 -26.44 66.51
N ALA A 13 -38.96 -25.22 67.04
CA ALA A 13 -39.33 -24.85 68.42
C ALA A 13 -38.20 -24.85 69.48
N GLU A 14 -38.12 -23.95 70.48
CA GLU A 14 -38.92 -22.80 70.91
C GLU A 14 -38.13 -22.01 71.98
N GLN A 15 -38.53 -20.75 72.18
CA GLN A 15 -38.41 -19.92 73.41
C GLN A 15 -37.15 -19.07 73.76
N LEU A 16 -37.46 -17.77 73.81
CA LEU A 16 -36.85 -16.55 74.39
C LEU A 16 -35.77 -16.69 75.48
N SER A 17 -34.73 -15.85 75.37
CA SER A 17 -34.23 -15.00 76.47
C SER A 17 -33.25 -13.91 75.98
N ILE A 18 -33.27 -12.78 76.69
CA ILE A 18 -32.66 -11.47 76.42
C ILE A 18 -31.20 -11.42 76.91
N PHE A 19 -30.24 -10.84 76.14
CA PHE A 19 -29.06 -10.02 76.55
C PHE A 19 -28.00 -9.91 75.40
N PRO A 20 -27.06 -8.94 75.39
CA PRO A 20 -27.20 -7.50 75.19
C PRO A 20 -26.48 -7.00 73.90
N PHE A 21 -26.65 -5.71 73.64
CA PHE A 21 -26.03 -4.89 72.60
C PHE A 21 -24.48 -4.96 72.63
N ILE A 22 -23.85 -5.53 71.60
CA ILE A 22 -22.42 -5.36 71.31
C ILE A 22 -22.32 -4.40 70.12
N LEU A 23 -21.93 -3.17 70.41
CA LEU A 23 -21.55 -2.16 69.42
C LEU A 23 -20.25 -2.62 68.74
N PHE A 24 -20.36 -3.28 67.58
CA PHE A 24 -19.21 -3.39 66.67
C PHE A 24 -18.96 -2.01 66.08
N LEU A 25 -17.93 -1.33 66.59
CA LEU A 25 -17.30 -0.22 65.86
C LEU A 25 -16.68 -0.84 64.60
N ILE A 26 -17.44 -0.84 63.51
CA ILE A 26 -16.91 -1.06 62.17
C ILE A 26 -16.02 0.14 61.89
N SER A 27 -14.71 -0.04 62.11
CA SER A 27 -13.70 0.78 61.48
C SER A 27 -13.87 0.58 59.98
N CYS A 28 -14.48 1.53 59.28
CA CYS A 28 -14.28 1.67 57.85
C CYS A 28 -12.81 2.06 57.65
N SER A 29 -11.91 1.07 57.57
CA SER A 29 -10.71 1.29 56.79
C SER A 29 -11.19 1.48 55.35
N ASP A 30 -10.92 2.63 54.74
CA ASP A 30 -11.16 2.86 53.32
C ASP A 30 -10.43 1.77 52.51
N GLN A 31 -11.10 0.64 52.25
CA GLN A 31 -10.61 -0.33 51.31
C GLN A 31 -10.93 0.24 49.93
N SER A 32 -10.06 1.11 49.44
CA SER A 32 -10.04 1.49 48.02
C SER A 32 -10.03 0.20 47.22
N PHE A 33 -11.10 -0.07 46.48
CA PHE A 33 -11.22 -1.29 45.70
C PHE A 33 -10.06 -1.32 44.71
N ASN A 34 -9.16 -2.31 44.80
CA ASN A 34 -8.04 -2.43 43.88
C ASN A 34 -8.52 -2.85 42.49
N ASN A 35 -9.03 -1.91 41.71
CA ASN A 35 -9.65 -2.12 40.41
C ASN A 35 -9.11 -1.12 39.39
N THR A 36 -9.16 -1.47 38.11
CA THR A 36 -8.54 -0.69 37.03
C THR A 36 -9.08 0.74 36.89
N CYS A 37 -10.21 1.08 37.53
CA CYS A 37 -10.93 2.35 37.38
C CYS A 37 -10.89 3.25 38.63
N ASP A 38 -10.22 2.81 39.70
CA ASP A 38 -9.95 3.63 40.87
C ASP A 38 -8.54 4.23 40.76
N ILE A 39 -8.45 5.55 40.57
CA ILE A 39 -7.20 6.29 40.35
C ILE A 39 -6.17 6.12 41.48
N ASN A 40 -6.63 5.81 42.70
CA ASN A 40 -5.77 5.62 43.85
C ASN A 40 -5.34 4.16 44.04
N SER A 41 -5.83 3.25 43.19
CA SER A 41 -5.51 1.83 43.27
C SER A 41 -4.21 1.46 42.55
N LYS A 42 -3.59 0.38 43.02
CA LYS A 42 -2.40 -0.20 42.37
C LYS A 42 -2.73 -0.70 40.95
N ALA A 43 -3.91 -1.29 40.76
CA ALA A 43 -4.38 -1.81 39.49
C ALA A 43 -4.52 -0.71 38.43
N TYR A 44 -4.97 0.49 38.79
CA TYR A 44 -5.03 1.64 37.88
C TYR A 44 -3.64 2.07 37.42
N ILE A 45 -2.68 2.19 38.35
CA ILE A 45 -1.31 2.60 38.02
C ILE A 45 -0.64 1.56 37.10
N GLU A 46 -0.73 0.27 37.44
CA GLU A 46 -0.17 -0.82 36.64
C GLU A 46 -0.77 -0.87 35.23
N THR A 47 -2.10 -0.71 35.13
CA THR A 47 -2.80 -0.68 33.84
C THR A 47 -2.40 0.55 33.02
N SER A 48 -2.32 1.73 33.63
CA SER A 48 -1.90 2.97 32.96
C SER A 48 -0.46 2.89 32.47
N LEU A 49 0.44 2.30 33.27
CA LEU A 49 1.83 2.06 32.88
C LEU A 49 1.91 1.08 31.71
N LEU A 50 1.14 -0.02 31.77
CA LEU A 50 1.11 -1.02 30.72
C LEU A 50 0.58 -0.43 29.41
N ILE A 51 -0.50 0.34 29.46
CA ILE A 51 -1.07 1.04 28.30
C ILE A 51 -0.06 2.00 27.68
N THR A 52 0.67 2.75 28.52
CA THR A 52 1.75 3.63 28.07
C THR A 52 2.90 2.84 27.43
N ALA A 53 3.28 1.70 28.02
CA ALA A 53 4.36 0.85 27.52
C ALA A 53 4.00 0.09 26.24
N THR A 54 2.73 -0.25 26.05
CA THR A 54 2.21 -0.93 24.85
C THR A 54 1.80 0.03 23.74
N GLY A 55 1.78 1.34 24.01
CA GLY A 55 1.32 2.36 23.07
C GLY A 55 -0.18 2.32 22.79
N GLN A 56 -0.95 1.62 23.63
CA GLN A 56 -2.40 1.54 23.49
C GLN A 56 -3.02 2.91 23.82
N LYS A 57 -3.86 3.45 22.93
CA LYS A 57 -4.44 4.80 23.10
C LYS A 57 -5.79 4.78 23.82
N THR A 58 -6.26 3.65 24.34
CA THR A 58 -7.56 3.53 25.02
C THR A 58 -7.40 3.04 26.45
N HIS A 59 -8.10 3.67 27.39
CA HIS A 59 -8.14 3.23 28.78
C HIS A 59 -9.44 2.46 29.07
N PRO A 60 -9.40 1.25 29.67
CA PRO A 60 -10.59 0.44 29.97
C PRO A 60 -11.67 1.16 30.78
N CYS A 61 -11.25 2.11 31.62
CA CYS A 61 -12.13 2.86 32.53
C CYS A 61 -12.67 4.17 31.97
N TYR A 62 -12.18 4.58 30.80
CA TYR A 62 -12.71 5.70 30.06
C TYR A 62 -13.01 5.25 28.62
N PRO A 63 -14.06 4.42 28.43
CA PRO A 63 -14.45 3.98 27.10
C PRO A 63 -14.74 5.21 26.23
N GLY A 64 -14.02 5.34 25.12
CA GLY A 64 -14.17 6.46 24.19
C GLY A 64 -13.20 7.64 24.40
N ILE A 65 -12.38 7.64 25.45
CA ILE A 65 -11.30 8.63 25.60
C ILE A 65 -10.00 8.07 24.98
N GLN A 66 -9.43 8.82 24.04
CA GLN A 66 -8.09 8.55 23.52
C GLN A 66 -7.05 9.17 24.45
N ILE A 67 -6.06 8.39 24.87
CA ILE A 67 -4.85 8.90 25.52
C ILE A 67 -4.02 9.58 24.43
N VAL A 68 -3.96 10.90 24.52
CA VAL A 68 -3.22 11.78 23.62
C VAL A 68 -1.83 12.04 24.16
N SER A 69 -0.82 11.95 23.30
CA SER A 69 0.59 12.12 23.66
C SER A 69 0.93 13.55 24.10
N ASP A 70 0.27 14.54 23.49
CA ASP A 70 0.50 15.96 23.74
C ASP A 70 -0.82 16.71 23.94
N ARG A 71 -0.81 17.79 24.73
CA ARG A 71 -1.98 18.68 24.90
C ARG A 71 -2.36 19.45 23.63
N GLY A 72 -1.41 19.65 22.72
CA GLY A 72 -1.62 20.37 21.46
C GLY A 72 -2.25 19.50 20.36
N ILE A 73 -1.81 19.72 19.13
CA ILE A 73 -2.22 18.90 17.99
C ILE A 73 -1.50 17.55 17.99
N ASN A 74 -2.21 16.49 17.64
CA ASN A 74 -1.68 15.14 17.50
C ASN A 74 -2.10 14.55 16.14
N LEU A 75 -1.25 13.67 15.61
CA LEU A 75 -1.46 12.99 14.34
C LEU A 75 -1.57 11.48 14.57
N SER A 76 -2.28 10.75 13.70
CA SER A 76 -2.29 9.28 13.76
C SER A 76 -0.91 8.70 13.45
N ASP A 77 -0.19 9.31 12.52
CA ASP A 77 1.07 8.82 11.96
C ASP A 77 2.02 10.00 11.66
N ASN A 78 3.32 9.74 11.74
CA ASN A 78 4.37 10.72 11.44
C ASN A 78 5.23 10.33 10.24
N PHE A 79 5.07 9.11 9.73
CA PHE A 79 5.76 8.59 8.55
C PHE A 79 4.77 7.83 7.67
N LEU A 80 4.78 8.12 6.38
CA LEU A 80 3.91 7.49 5.38
C LEU A 80 4.76 6.95 4.24
N THR A 81 4.41 5.77 3.74
CA THR A 81 4.90 5.26 2.46
C THR A 81 3.74 5.24 1.48
N LEU A 82 3.79 6.13 0.50
CA LEU A 82 2.85 6.19 -0.62
C LEU A 82 3.55 5.69 -1.88
N SER A 83 2.78 5.43 -2.93
CA SER A 83 3.32 5.07 -4.23
C SER A 83 2.57 5.84 -5.30
N GLU A 84 3.25 6.19 -6.38
CA GLU A 84 2.62 6.73 -7.58
C GLU A 84 1.73 5.68 -8.27
N ALA A 85 1.88 4.40 -7.93
CA ALA A 85 1.00 3.32 -8.37
C ALA A 85 -0.29 3.25 -7.54
N GLY A 86 -1.29 2.51 -8.05
CA GLY A 86 -2.51 2.19 -7.30
C GLY A 86 -3.64 3.22 -7.40
N GLY A 87 -3.49 4.25 -8.24
CA GLY A 87 -4.52 5.25 -8.52
C GLY A 87 -4.84 5.39 -10.02
N THR A 88 -4.61 6.58 -10.56
CA THR A 88 -4.79 6.97 -11.96
C THR A 88 -3.45 7.33 -12.60
N THR A 89 -3.47 7.81 -13.85
CA THR A 89 -2.29 8.34 -14.55
C THR A 89 -1.76 9.65 -13.99
N SER A 90 -2.42 10.26 -12.99
CA SER A 90 -2.00 11.52 -12.38
C SER A 90 -1.88 11.46 -10.86
N TYR A 91 -2.42 10.41 -10.24
CA TYR A 91 -2.40 10.23 -8.80
C TYR A 91 -2.15 8.77 -8.47
N GLY A 92 -1.35 8.51 -7.45
CA GLY A 92 -1.08 7.17 -6.97
C GLY A 92 -1.98 6.76 -5.80
N SER A 93 -1.39 6.02 -4.87
CA SER A 93 -2.03 5.60 -3.63
C SER A 93 -2.29 6.78 -2.71
N SER A 94 -3.26 6.60 -1.82
CA SER A 94 -3.65 7.60 -0.85
C SER A 94 -3.71 7.03 0.57
N PHE A 95 -3.57 7.92 1.55
CA PHE A 95 -3.63 7.62 2.97
C PHE A 95 -4.51 8.64 3.69
N THR A 96 -5.40 8.15 4.55
CA THR A 96 -6.26 8.99 5.39
C THR A 96 -5.56 9.25 6.73
N LEU A 97 -5.02 10.46 6.90
CA LEU A 97 -4.38 10.87 8.14
C LEU A 97 -5.41 11.47 9.09
N GLN A 98 -5.42 11.02 10.34
CA GLN A 98 -6.26 11.61 11.39
C GLN A 98 -5.48 12.65 12.18
N VAL A 99 -6.14 13.77 12.46
CA VAL A 99 -5.67 14.89 13.27
C VAL A 99 -6.66 15.10 14.40
N PHE A 100 -6.16 15.23 15.63
CA PHE A 100 -6.99 15.42 16.81
C PHE A 100 -6.28 16.28 17.85
N LEU A 101 -7.05 16.95 18.70
CA LEU A 101 -6.52 17.76 19.78
C LEU A 101 -6.36 16.94 21.06
N GLY A 102 -5.34 17.27 21.86
CA GLY A 102 -5.12 16.63 23.14
C GLY A 102 -5.91 17.24 24.30
N THR A 103 -6.35 18.49 24.15
CA THR A 103 -7.15 19.20 25.14
C THR A 103 -8.18 20.10 24.46
N GLU A 104 -9.29 20.34 25.15
CA GLU A 104 -10.27 21.35 24.75
C GLU A 104 -9.62 22.74 24.65
N PRO A 105 -9.75 23.45 23.51
CA PRO A 105 -9.18 24.79 23.37
C PRO A 105 -10.14 25.87 23.89
N LYS A 106 -9.61 26.98 24.39
CA LYS A 106 -10.41 28.12 24.90
C LYS A 106 -10.90 29.06 23.81
N ASP A 107 -10.26 29.03 22.64
CA ASP A 107 -10.61 29.72 21.41
C ASP A 107 -10.44 28.74 20.25
N ASP A 108 -10.95 29.05 19.07
CA ASP A 108 -10.89 28.15 17.93
C ASP A 108 -9.44 27.91 17.49
N VAL A 109 -9.14 26.68 17.07
CA VAL A 109 -7.84 26.25 16.56
C VAL A 109 -7.99 25.93 15.08
N ASN A 110 -7.29 26.70 14.26
CA ASN A 110 -7.19 26.50 12.82
C ASN A 110 -5.85 25.84 12.50
N ILE A 111 -5.86 24.69 11.83
CA ILE A 111 -4.64 23.98 11.45
C ILE A 111 -4.50 24.05 9.92
N GLN A 112 -3.47 24.75 9.46
CA GLN A 112 -3.10 24.75 8.04
C GLN A 112 -2.24 23.53 7.72
N VAL A 113 -2.60 22.82 6.65
CA VAL A 113 -1.85 21.67 6.13
C VAL A 113 -1.12 22.11 4.87
N ILE A 114 0.22 22.08 4.94
CA ILE A 114 1.10 22.59 3.88
C ILE A 114 1.96 21.44 3.38
N VAL A 115 1.92 21.19 2.07
CA VAL A 115 2.81 20.21 1.42
C VAL A 115 4.09 20.91 1.00
N GLY A 116 5.24 20.39 1.41
CA GLY A 116 6.55 20.98 1.10
C GLY A 116 6.86 20.98 -0.41
N ASN A 117 6.49 19.92 -1.11
CA ASN A 117 6.53 19.83 -2.56
C ASN A 117 5.20 19.30 -3.13
N PRO A 118 4.36 20.16 -3.76
CA PRO A 118 3.08 19.75 -4.32
C PRO A 118 3.19 18.91 -5.59
N SER A 119 4.39 18.82 -6.21
CA SER A 119 4.63 17.89 -7.33
C SER A 119 4.73 16.43 -6.88
N PHE A 120 4.89 16.16 -5.57
CA PHE A 120 5.05 14.80 -5.03
C PHE A 120 3.79 14.30 -4.30
N ALA A 121 3.06 15.21 -3.65
CA ALA A 121 1.87 14.84 -2.90
C ALA A 121 0.79 15.93 -2.97
N PHE A 122 -0.45 15.49 -2.93
CA PHE A 122 -1.65 16.31 -2.86
C PHE A 122 -2.38 16.04 -1.55
N VAL A 123 -2.99 17.07 -0.95
CA VAL A 123 -3.82 16.96 0.25
C VAL A 123 -5.24 17.42 -0.03
N SER A 124 -6.23 16.62 0.35
CA SER A 124 -7.64 16.92 0.07
C SER A 124 -8.20 18.07 0.91
N GLN A 125 -7.68 18.23 2.13
CA GLN A 125 -8.03 19.32 3.03
C GLN A 125 -6.76 20.02 3.51
N THR A 126 -6.63 21.29 3.14
CA THR A 126 -5.50 22.17 3.53
C THR A 126 -5.77 22.92 4.83
N ASN A 127 -6.97 22.79 5.39
CA ASN A 127 -7.40 23.53 6.57
C ASN A 127 -8.34 22.69 7.43
N LEU A 128 -7.94 22.43 8.68
CA LEU A 128 -8.74 21.69 9.66
C LEU A 128 -9.13 22.65 10.79
N PHE A 129 -10.36 22.55 11.29
CA PHE A 129 -10.93 23.55 12.21
C PHE A 129 -11.51 22.92 13.46
N PHE A 130 -10.92 23.22 14.61
CA PHE A 130 -11.36 22.74 15.90
C PHE A 130 -11.90 23.88 16.76
N SER A 131 -13.00 23.63 17.43
CA SER A 131 -13.67 24.51 18.38
C SER A 131 -13.99 23.73 19.65
N LYS A 132 -14.53 24.41 20.66
CA LYS A 132 -15.01 23.77 21.90
C LYS A 132 -16.07 22.69 21.69
N SER A 133 -16.82 22.73 20.58
CA SER A 133 -17.89 21.76 20.34
C SER A 133 -17.42 20.50 19.60
N ASN A 134 -16.27 20.55 18.92
CA ASN A 134 -15.78 19.44 18.09
C ASN A 134 -14.33 19.00 18.41
N TRP A 135 -13.67 19.58 19.43
CA TRP A 135 -12.27 19.28 19.77
C TRP A 135 -11.99 17.80 20.02
N ASN A 136 -13.00 17.07 20.52
CA ASN A 136 -12.94 15.65 20.83
C ASN A 136 -13.24 14.74 19.63
N GLN A 137 -13.50 15.31 18.45
CA GLN A 137 -13.72 14.58 17.20
C GLN A 137 -12.48 14.69 16.33
N SER A 138 -11.92 13.55 15.93
CA SER A 138 -10.81 13.54 14.97
C SER A 138 -11.28 14.05 13.61
N GLN A 139 -10.47 14.90 13.00
CA GLN A 139 -10.63 15.34 11.62
C GLN A 139 -9.61 14.63 10.75
N SER A 140 -9.96 14.39 9.50
CA SER A 140 -9.11 13.64 8.59
C SER A 140 -8.79 14.42 7.34
N THR A 141 -7.54 14.38 6.90
CA THR A 141 -7.15 14.82 5.56
C THR A 141 -6.63 13.62 4.78
N VAL A 142 -6.90 13.58 3.48
CA VAL A 142 -6.39 12.51 2.62
C VAL A 142 -5.16 13.03 1.89
N ILE A 143 -4.06 12.30 2.05
CA ILE A 143 -2.78 12.57 1.39
C ILE A 143 -2.66 11.56 0.25
N THR A 144 -2.44 12.06 -0.98
CA THR A 144 -2.34 11.24 -2.19
C THR A 144 -1.01 11.51 -2.87
N ALA A 145 -0.29 10.47 -3.29
CA ALA A 145 0.89 10.64 -4.13
C ALA A 145 0.50 11.21 -5.51
N VAL A 146 1.30 12.12 -6.03
CA VAL A 146 1.16 12.59 -7.42
C VAL A 146 1.93 11.62 -8.31
N ASN A 147 1.30 11.14 -9.38
CA ASN A 147 1.94 10.25 -10.36
C ASN A 147 2.47 11.10 -11.52
N ASP A 148 3.76 10.98 -11.82
CA ASP A 148 4.41 11.70 -12.91
C ASP A 148 4.87 10.76 -14.05
N THR A 149 5.78 11.24 -14.89
CA THR A 149 6.32 10.49 -16.05
C THR A 149 7.83 10.71 -16.12
N VAL A 150 8.50 10.64 -14.98
CA VAL A 150 9.93 10.83 -14.83
C VAL A 150 10.47 9.74 -13.91
N ILE A 151 11.38 8.91 -14.44
CA ILE A 151 12.11 7.95 -13.60
C ILE A 151 13.05 8.73 -12.67
N ASN A 152 12.57 9.00 -11.47
CA ASN A 152 13.25 9.80 -10.46
C ASN A 152 13.56 8.98 -9.19
N GLY A 153 13.05 7.76 -9.10
CA GLY A 153 13.22 6.86 -7.97
C GLY A 153 12.45 7.32 -6.73
N THR A 154 12.60 6.56 -5.65
CA THR A 154 11.92 6.90 -4.40
C THR A 154 12.37 8.25 -3.87
N HIS A 155 11.41 9.14 -3.63
CA HIS A 155 11.64 10.49 -3.13
C HIS A 155 10.79 10.77 -1.90
N SER A 156 11.03 11.90 -1.23
CA SER A 156 10.28 12.25 -0.02
C SER A 156 9.87 13.71 0.03
N THR A 157 8.77 13.98 0.72
CA THR A 157 8.24 15.31 0.99
C THR A 157 7.77 15.42 2.44
N LEU A 158 7.78 16.64 2.97
CA LEU A 158 7.27 16.92 4.31
C LEU A 158 5.89 17.55 4.20
N ILE A 159 4.97 17.09 5.04
CA ILE A 159 3.65 17.68 5.21
C ILE A 159 3.62 18.32 6.59
N ARG A 160 3.39 19.64 6.62
CA ARG A 160 3.41 20.46 7.82
C ARG A 160 2.00 20.76 8.28
N PHE A 161 1.76 20.61 9.56
CA PHE A 161 0.53 20.97 10.25
C PHE A 161 0.83 22.15 11.15
N VAL A 162 0.35 23.33 10.75
CA VAL A 162 0.64 24.61 11.41
C VAL A 162 -0.61 25.08 12.15
N PRO A 163 -0.68 24.91 13.47
CA PRO A 163 -1.82 25.37 14.25
C PRO A 163 -1.75 26.89 14.50
N ASN A 164 -2.91 27.55 14.45
CA ASN A 164 -3.10 28.94 14.79
C ASN A 164 -4.35 29.09 15.68
N SER A 165 -4.22 29.82 16.79
CA SER A 165 -5.32 30.10 17.72
C SER A 165 -5.02 31.35 18.55
N ASN A 166 -6.08 32.00 19.03
CA ASN A 166 -5.97 33.08 20.02
C ASN A 166 -5.92 32.54 21.47
N ASP A 167 -6.07 31.23 21.68
CA ASP A 167 -5.87 30.61 22.99
C ASP A 167 -4.38 30.60 23.36
N THR A 168 -3.97 31.59 24.15
CA THR A 168 -2.59 31.71 24.67
C THR A 168 -2.11 30.52 25.51
N SER A 169 -3.01 29.65 25.97
CA SER A 169 -2.66 28.44 26.71
C SER A 169 -2.59 27.17 25.85
N PHE A 170 -3.03 27.23 24.58
CA PHE A 170 -2.98 26.10 23.67
C PHE A 170 -1.58 25.96 23.05
N PRO A 171 -0.93 24.78 23.09
CA PRO A 171 0.37 24.59 22.47
C PRO A 171 0.30 24.64 20.94
N LEU A 172 0.92 25.66 20.34
CA LEU A 172 0.95 25.89 18.88
C LEU A 172 2.19 25.29 18.20
N ASN A 173 2.68 24.16 18.72
CA ASN A 173 3.81 23.47 18.09
C ASN A 173 3.38 22.84 16.76
N GLU A 174 4.14 23.12 15.70
CA GLU A 174 3.93 22.46 14.41
C GLU A 174 4.18 20.95 14.53
N LYS A 175 3.46 20.19 13.70
CA LYS A 175 3.72 18.77 13.51
C LYS A 175 4.08 18.49 12.05
N PHE A 176 4.84 17.43 11.86
CA PHE A 176 5.38 17.05 10.57
C PHE A 176 5.04 15.60 10.29
N VAL A 177 4.68 15.31 9.05
CA VAL A 177 4.61 13.96 8.50
C VAL A 177 5.62 13.88 7.38
N GLN A 178 6.51 12.89 7.45
CA GLN A 178 7.38 12.56 6.34
C GLN A 178 6.67 11.55 5.44
N ALA A 179 6.43 11.91 4.19
CA ALA A 179 5.91 11.01 3.19
C ALA A 179 7.05 10.58 2.25
N GLU A 180 7.28 9.29 2.15
CA GLU A 180 8.11 8.64 1.14
C GLU A 180 7.21 8.18 -0.02
N ILE A 181 7.59 8.49 -1.25
CA ILE A 181 6.80 8.22 -2.46
C ILE A 181 7.61 7.25 -3.33
N LEU A 182 7.06 6.06 -3.53
CA LEU A 182 7.63 5.05 -4.41
C LEU A 182 7.26 5.34 -5.87
N ASP A 183 8.29 5.62 -6.66
CA ASP A 183 8.23 5.82 -8.12
C ASP A 183 7.70 4.56 -8.82
N ASN A 184 6.73 4.74 -9.72
CA ASN A 184 6.12 3.65 -10.47
C ASN A 184 6.69 3.49 -11.90
N ASP A 185 7.53 4.41 -12.35
CA ASP A 185 8.04 4.45 -13.72
C ASP A 185 9.15 3.43 -13.94
N LYS A 186 9.15 2.82 -15.12
CA LYS A 186 9.95 1.62 -15.42
C LYS A 186 10.63 1.71 -16.77
N ILE A 187 11.60 0.84 -17.00
CA ILE A 187 12.18 0.66 -18.32
C ILE A 187 11.70 -0.61 -19.01
N ILE A 188 11.55 -0.53 -20.32
CA ILE A 188 11.54 -1.68 -21.24
C ILE A 188 12.82 -1.63 -22.06
N PHE A 189 13.50 -2.75 -22.14
CA PHE A 189 14.71 -2.89 -22.93
C PHE A 189 14.68 -4.19 -23.73
N LEU A 190 15.58 -4.27 -24.71
CA LEU A 190 15.80 -5.48 -25.49
C LEU A 190 17.01 -6.22 -24.99
N THR A 191 17.00 -7.55 -25.13
CA THR A 191 18.23 -8.33 -25.03
C THR A 191 19.27 -7.82 -26.04
N SER A 192 20.54 -7.89 -25.66
CA SER A 192 21.65 -7.45 -26.50
C SER A 192 21.96 -8.39 -27.66
N VAL A 193 21.45 -9.63 -27.60
CA VAL A 193 21.63 -10.68 -28.60
C VAL A 193 20.31 -11.38 -28.91
N GLY A 194 20.22 -11.93 -30.13
CA GLY A 194 19.12 -12.80 -30.52
C GLY A 194 19.24 -14.18 -29.88
N LEU A 195 18.10 -14.74 -29.46
CA LEU A 195 17.99 -15.96 -28.69
C LEU A 195 16.97 -16.90 -29.34
N THR A 196 17.19 -18.21 -29.22
CA THR A 196 16.22 -19.24 -29.63
C THR A 196 15.04 -19.27 -28.66
N GLY A 197 13.86 -19.68 -29.13
CA GLY A 197 12.62 -19.71 -28.33
C GLY A 197 12.54 -20.79 -27.24
N ALA A 198 13.56 -21.63 -27.08
CA ALA A 198 13.64 -22.66 -26.03
C ALA A 198 14.36 -22.12 -24.79
N PHE A 199 13.64 -21.33 -23.99
CA PHE A 199 14.18 -20.71 -22.77
C PHE A 199 14.15 -21.63 -21.54
N GLY A 200 13.42 -22.74 -21.60
CA GLY A 200 13.13 -23.57 -20.43
C GLY A 200 11.89 -23.12 -19.68
N GLY A 201 10.92 -22.53 -20.40
CA GLY A 201 9.69 -21.99 -19.83
C GLY A 201 9.78 -20.50 -19.48
N VAL A 202 8.66 -19.95 -19.01
CA VAL A 202 8.58 -18.56 -18.51
C VAL A 202 9.65 -18.23 -17.45
N PRO A 203 9.98 -19.13 -16.49
CA PRO A 203 11.07 -18.86 -15.55
C PRO A 203 12.44 -18.67 -16.24
N GLY A 204 12.69 -19.41 -17.32
CA GLY A 204 13.90 -19.27 -18.12
C GLY A 204 13.93 -17.95 -18.90
N VAL A 205 12.78 -17.51 -19.40
CA VAL A 205 12.61 -16.19 -20.02
C VAL A 205 12.95 -15.08 -19.02
N ASP A 206 12.48 -15.19 -17.78
CA ASP A 206 12.81 -14.23 -16.73
C ASP A 206 14.28 -14.26 -16.35
N ASN A 207 14.90 -15.44 -16.26
CA ASN A 207 16.32 -15.56 -15.99
C ASN A 207 17.17 -14.88 -17.07
N VAL A 208 16.78 -14.98 -18.34
CA VAL A 208 17.43 -14.24 -19.44
C VAL A 208 17.35 -12.73 -19.21
N CYS A 209 16.17 -12.20 -18.85
CA CYS A 209 16.01 -10.78 -18.60
C CYS A 209 16.76 -10.31 -17.34
N GLN A 210 16.72 -11.10 -16.27
CA GLN A 210 17.37 -10.78 -14.99
C GLN A 210 18.90 -10.75 -15.10
N THR A 211 19.48 -11.62 -15.93
CA THR A 211 20.94 -11.72 -16.13
C THR A 211 21.44 -10.81 -17.25
N ASN A 212 20.55 -10.15 -17.99
CA ASN A 212 20.95 -9.23 -19.04
C ASN A 212 21.62 -7.97 -18.47
N ALA A 213 22.71 -7.51 -19.09
CA ALA A 213 23.43 -6.31 -18.67
C ALA A 213 22.58 -5.03 -18.68
N ASN A 214 21.48 -5.02 -19.45
CA ASN A 214 20.55 -3.89 -19.51
C ASN A 214 19.54 -3.88 -18.35
N CYS A 215 19.44 -4.96 -17.56
CA CYS A 215 18.66 -4.97 -16.33
C CYS A 215 19.36 -4.10 -15.27
N PRO A 216 18.70 -3.08 -14.68
CA PRO A 216 19.34 -2.21 -13.72
C PRO A 216 19.78 -2.97 -12.46
N ILE A 217 20.93 -2.59 -11.90
CA ILE A 217 21.47 -3.21 -10.69
C ILE A 217 20.46 -3.08 -9.54
N GLY A 218 20.19 -4.18 -8.84
CA GLY A 218 19.26 -4.22 -7.72
C GLY A 218 17.78 -4.24 -8.11
N LYS A 219 17.46 -4.27 -9.41
CA LYS A 219 16.09 -4.39 -9.92
C LYS A 219 15.78 -5.81 -10.40
N VAL A 220 14.48 -6.12 -10.42
CA VAL A 220 13.96 -7.36 -10.99
C VAL A 220 13.52 -7.07 -12.43
N CYS A 221 13.92 -7.93 -13.37
CA CYS A 221 13.53 -7.81 -14.77
C CYS A 221 12.90 -9.11 -15.27
N LYS A 222 11.74 -8.99 -15.91
CA LYS A 222 10.98 -10.14 -16.44
C LYS A 222 10.76 -9.99 -17.94
N GLY A 223 10.63 -11.11 -18.66
CA GLY A 223 10.39 -11.06 -20.11
C GLY A 223 8.91 -10.93 -20.46
N MET A 224 8.59 -10.03 -21.39
CA MET A 224 7.22 -9.84 -21.85
C MET A 224 6.84 -10.90 -22.89
N VAL A 225 6.40 -12.06 -22.39
CA VAL A 225 5.92 -13.17 -23.23
C VAL A 225 4.54 -13.67 -22.79
N GLY A 226 3.77 -14.18 -23.73
CA GLY A 226 2.55 -14.95 -23.52
C GLY A 226 2.87 -16.44 -23.55
N ASP A 227 2.27 -17.18 -22.61
CA ASP A 227 2.34 -18.63 -22.56
C ASP A 227 0.92 -19.20 -22.58
N SER A 228 0.54 -19.82 -23.69
CA SER A 228 -0.75 -20.50 -23.87
C SER A 228 -0.67 -22.00 -23.54
N PHE A 229 0.52 -22.55 -23.32
CA PHE A 229 0.71 -23.99 -23.10
C PHE A 229 0.55 -24.32 -21.62
N TYR A 230 1.34 -23.68 -20.75
CA TYR A 230 1.24 -23.87 -19.31
C TYR A 230 0.45 -22.75 -18.61
N SER A 231 0.07 -21.70 -19.34
CA SER A 231 -0.65 -20.54 -18.80
C SER A 231 0.08 -19.84 -17.64
N LEU A 232 1.42 -19.81 -17.68
CA LEU A 232 2.23 -19.21 -16.62
C LEU A 232 2.37 -17.69 -16.75
N ARG A 233 2.13 -17.13 -17.94
CA ARG A 233 2.12 -15.68 -18.16
C ARG A 233 1.07 -15.26 -19.19
N ARG A 234 0.26 -14.27 -18.85
CA ARG A 234 -0.82 -13.77 -19.70
C ARG A 234 -1.19 -12.32 -19.39
N ALA A 235 -1.37 -11.52 -20.43
CA ALA A 235 -1.84 -10.12 -20.34
C ALA A 235 -3.37 -9.99 -20.32
N SER A 236 -4.07 -10.83 -21.09
CA SER A 236 -5.52 -10.81 -21.19
C SER A 236 -6.09 -12.15 -21.64
N VAL A 237 -7.27 -12.50 -21.16
CA VAL A 237 -8.08 -13.62 -21.68
C VAL A 237 -8.88 -13.15 -22.89
N THR A 238 -9.57 -12.02 -22.75
CA THR A 238 -10.39 -11.38 -23.77
C THR A 238 -9.60 -10.29 -24.47
N ALA A 239 -9.78 -10.13 -25.79
CA ALA A 239 -9.07 -9.13 -26.57
C ALA A 239 -9.17 -7.71 -25.95
N ASN A 240 -8.01 -7.12 -25.66
CA ASN A 240 -7.84 -5.74 -25.16
C ASN A 240 -8.49 -5.39 -23.81
N LEU A 241 -8.92 -6.37 -23.00
CA LEU A 241 -9.60 -6.08 -21.72
C LEU A 241 -8.67 -6.06 -20.49
N GLY A 242 -7.50 -6.67 -20.56
CA GLY A 242 -6.60 -6.85 -19.41
C GLY A 242 -7.15 -7.81 -18.35
N ASP A 243 -8.13 -8.64 -18.71
CA ASP A 243 -8.83 -9.57 -17.81
C ASP A 243 -8.05 -10.87 -17.60
N GLY A 244 -8.10 -11.40 -16.38
CA GLY A 244 -7.49 -12.70 -16.06
C GLY A 244 -5.97 -12.74 -16.26
N GLN A 245 -5.26 -11.67 -15.91
CA GLN A 245 -3.80 -11.61 -15.93
C GLN A 245 -3.16 -12.69 -15.06
N ILE A 246 -2.05 -13.26 -15.55
CA ILE A 246 -1.21 -14.19 -14.79
C ILE A 246 0.22 -13.71 -14.93
N ASP A 247 0.87 -13.46 -13.79
CA ASP A 247 2.26 -12.98 -13.67
C ASP A 247 2.64 -11.96 -14.75
N TRP A 248 1.75 -11.00 -14.99
CA TRP A 248 1.90 -10.03 -16.06
C TRP A 248 2.96 -8.99 -15.71
N VAL A 249 3.76 -8.64 -16.69
CA VAL A 249 5.01 -7.88 -16.48
C VAL A 249 4.79 -6.37 -16.43
N LEU A 250 3.74 -5.86 -17.05
CA LEU A 250 3.38 -4.45 -16.96
C LEU A 250 2.49 -4.22 -15.73
N LYS A 251 2.56 -3.01 -15.18
CA LYS A 251 1.82 -2.50 -14.02
C LYS A 251 0.80 -1.45 -14.46
N PRO A 252 -0.29 -1.25 -13.70
CA PRO A 252 -1.34 -0.31 -14.09
C PRO A 252 -0.90 1.14 -13.88
N ASN A 253 -1.28 2.02 -14.81
CA ASN A 253 -0.98 3.47 -14.78
C ASN A 253 0.50 3.82 -14.58
N ALA A 254 1.41 2.96 -15.05
CA ALA A 254 2.86 3.16 -14.96
C ALA A 254 3.42 3.59 -16.32
N SER A 255 4.42 4.47 -16.33
CA SER A 255 5.07 4.88 -17.58
C SER A 255 6.31 4.03 -17.85
N TYR A 256 6.48 3.68 -19.12
CA TYR A 256 7.56 2.81 -19.57
C TYR A 256 8.46 3.56 -20.53
N PHE A 257 9.73 3.64 -20.18
CA PHE A 257 10.77 4.30 -20.97
C PHE A 257 11.66 3.28 -21.66
N ARG A 258 12.35 3.71 -22.71
CA ARG A 258 13.49 2.95 -23.21
C ARG A 258 14.62 2.95 -22.19
N GLN A 259 15.65 2.15 -22.47
CA GLN A 259 16.86 2.05 -21.63
C GLN A 259 17.55 3.39 -21.34
N ASN A 260 17.38 4.42 -22.20
CA ASN A 260 17.94 5.75 -21.97
C ASN A 260 17.21 6.56 -20.87
N ARG A 261 16.10 6.05 -20.32
CA ARG A 261 15.30 6.66 -19.24
C ARG A 261 14.68 8.03 -19.57
N THR A 262 14.68 8.43 -20.84
CA THR A 262 14.12 9.71 -21.29
C THR A 262 13.09 9.52 -22.41
N ASP A 263 13.25 8.49 -23.23
CA ASP A 263 12.31 8.19 -24.31
C ASP A 263 11.10 7.44 -23.76
N LEU A 264 10.00 8.16 -23.54
CA LEU A 264 8.73 7.58 -23.14
C LEU A 264 8.14 6.73 -24.28
N ILE A 265 7.98 5.42 -24.04
CA ILE A 265 7.34 4.48 -24.97
C ILE A 265 5.82 4.69 -24.90
N ALA A 266 5.25 4.52 -23.71
CA ALA A 266 3.84 4.70 -23.40
C ALA A 266 3.59 4.61 -21.88
N THR A 267 2.42 5.08 -21.46
CA THR A 267 1.86 4.83 -20.13
C THR A 267 0.76 3.78 -20.26
N THR A 268 0.74 2.80 -19.37
CA THR A 268 -0.31 1.77 -19.35
C THR A 268 -1.63 2.33 -18.84
N ASN A 269 -2.74 1.70 -19.23
CA ASN A 269 -4.03 1.96 -18.63
C ASN A 269 -4.14 1.32 -17.22
N ASN A 270 -5.30 1.47 -16.58
CA ASN A 270 -5.56 0.91 -15.24
C ASN A 270 -5.60 -0.63 -15.18
N VAL A 271 -5.56 -1.32 -16.32
CA VAL A 271 -5.46 -2.79 -16.43
C VAL A 271 -4.10 -3.23 -16.97
N SER A 272 -3.06 -2.40 -16.86
CA SER A 272 -1.67 -2.75 -17.17
C SER A 272 -1.40 -3.08 -18.65
N LEU A 273 -2.17 -2.51 -19.57
CA LEU A 273 -1.95 -2.66 -21.03
C LEU A 273 -1.58 -1.33 -21.65
N PHE A 274 -0.73 -1.35 -22.69
CA PHE A 274 -0.58 -0.18 -23.56
C PHE A 274 -1.81 -0.04 -24.47
N THR A 275 -2.24 1.20 -24.62
CA THR A 275 -3.19 1.59 -25.68
C THR A 275 -2.37 1.99 -26.90
N PHE A 276 -2.56 1.29 -28.01
CA PHE A 276 -1.89 1.62 -29.26
C PHE A 276 -2.60 2.79 -29.97
N ASN A 277 -1.88 3.67 -30.66
CA ASN A 277 -0.44 3.61 -30.94
C ASN A 277 0.44 4.08 -29.76
N LEU A 278 1.62 3.48 -29.62
CA LEU A 278 2.67 3.92 -28.69
C LEU A 278 3.17 5.32 -29.07
N LEU A 279 3.66 6.08 -28.09
CA LEU A 279 4.28 7.39 -28.34
C LEU A 279 5.61 7.21 -29.08
N LEU A 280 6.40 6.24 -28.65
CA LEU A 280 7.61 5.79 -29.33
C LEU A 280 7.60 4.26 -29.45
N PRO A 281 8.17 3.69 -30.52
CA PRO A 281 8.39 2.25 -30.58
C PRO A 281 9.33 1.79 -29.46
N ILE A 282 9.27 0.51 -29.06
CA ILE A 282 10.09 -0.02 -27.97
C ILE A 282 11.59 0.14 -28.27
N SER A 283 11.98 0.07 -29.55
CA SER A 283 13.32 0.38 -30.03
C SER A 283 13.31 1.42 -31.14
N GLY A 284 14.38 2.20 -31.25
CA GLY A 284 14.58 3.13 -32.38
C GLY A 284 14.88 2.45 -33.72
N SER A 285 15.17 1.15 -33.72
CA SER A 285 15.40 0.34 -34.92
C SER A 285 14.45 -0.86 -34.97
N SER A 286 13.99 -1.20 -36.17
CA SER A 286 13.19 -2.40 -36.39
C SER A 286 14.06 -3.66 -36.32
N SER A 287 13.58 -4.62 -35.54
CA SER A 287 14.06 -5.97 -35.36
C SER A 287 12.86 -6.81 -34.93
N THR A 288 13.05 -8.10 -34.66
CA THR A 288 11.97 -8.97 -34.17
C THR A 288 12.26 -9.43 -32.76
N ALA A 289 11.25 -9.37 -31.90
CA ALA A 289 11.30 -9.89 -30.54
C ALA A 289 10.28 -11.01 -30.32
N TRP A 290 10.66 -12.03 -29.55
CA TRP A 290 9.75 -13.05 -29.06
C TRP A 290 8.71 -12.43 -28.13
N THR A 291 7.44 -12.76 -28.36
CA THR A 291 6.34 -12.33 -27.51
C THR A 291 5.34 -13.43 -27.25
N GLY A 292 4.97 -14.26 -28.23
CA GLY A 292 3.86 -15.21 -28.06
C GLY A 292 2.52 -14.52 -27.76
N ILE A 293 2.35 -13.25 -28.15
CA ILE A 293 1.16 -12.43 -27.84
C ILE A 293 0.56 -11.90 -29.14
N ASN A 294 -0.75 -12.04 -29.29
CA ASN A 294 -1.50 -11.47 -30.42
C ASN A 294 -1.52 -9.93 -30.33
N PRO A 295 -1.68 -9.21 -31.45
CA PRO A 295 -1.84 -7.75 -31.48
C PRO A 295 -3.16 -7.22 -30.85
N ASN A 296 -3.73 -7.98 -29.91
CA ASN A 296 -4.88 -7.65 -29.08
C ASN A 296 -4.70 -8.11 -27.61
N TRP A 297 -3.45 -8.34 -27.17
CA TRP A 297 -3.06 -8.75 -25.81
C TRP A 297 -3.42 -10.18 -25.37
N THR A 298 -4.09 -10.97 -26.21
CA THR A 298 -4.32 -12.39 -25.90
C THR A 298 -3.09 -13.24 -26.20
N ASN A 299 -2.88 -14.33 -25.46
CA ASN A 299 -1.78 -15.25 -25.76
C ASN A 299 -2.00 -15.92 -27.14
N ASN A 300 -0.92 -16.03 -27.91
CA ASN A 300 -0.90 -16.77 -29.17
C ASN A 300 -0.51 -18.23 -28.90
N GLY A 301 -1.05 -19.16 -29.70
CA GLY A 301 -0.72 -20.59 -29.62
C GLY A 301 0.72 -20.92 -30.04
N ASN A 302 1.34 -20.07 -30.88
CA ASN A 302 2.73 -20.18 -31.27
C ASN A 302 3.61 -19.52 -30.21
N ASN A 303 4.07 -20.28 -29.24
CA ASN A 303 4.97 -19.84 -28.17
C ASN A 303 6.04 -20.88 -27.85
N CYS A 304 6.51 -21.63 -28.86
CA CYS A 304 7.59 -22.61 -28.68
C CYS A 304 7.26 -23.69 -27.62
N ASP A 305 6.02 -24.18 -27.63
CA ASP A 305 5.40 -25.07 -26.63
C ASP A 305 5.70 -24.62 -25.19
N GLY A 306 5.22 -23.41 -24.87
CA GLY A 306 5.46 -22.78 -23.59
C GLY A 306 6.92 -22.41 -23.37
N TRP A 307 7.64 -22.03 -24.43
CA TRP A 307 9.03 -21.58 -24.42
C TRP A 307 10.04 -22.66 -24.01
N THR A 308 9.77 -23.92 -24.37
CA THR A 308 10.58 -25.08 -23.95
C THR A 308 11.29 -25.78 -25.10
N VAL A 309 10.81 -25.64 -26.35
CA VAL A 309 11.34 -26.40 -27.50
C VAL A 309 11.71 -25.52 -28.68
N THR A 310 12.59 -26.03 -29.55
CA THR A 310 13.03 -25.34 -30.77
C THR A 310 12.34 -25.85 -32.05
N GLY A 311 11.65 -26.99 -31.98
CA GLY A 311 11.06 -27.67 -33.15
C GLY A 311 9.71 -27.14 -33.62
N THR A 312 9.18 -26.08 -33.00
CA THR A 312 7.88 -25.48 -33.31
C THR A 312 8.02 -24.00 -33.68
N ASN A 313 6.90 -23.28 -33.74
CA ASN A 313 6.89 -21.84 -34.04
C ASN A 313 6.60 -21.01 -32.79
N GLY A 314 7.21 -19.84 -32.74
CA GLY A 314 6.91 -18.78 -31.79
C GLY A 314 6.34 -17.56 -32.53
N TYR A 315 5.52 -16.77 -31.84
CA TYR A 315 5.00 -15.52 -32.36
C TYR A 315 5.89 -14.36 -31.93
N GLY A 316 6.14 -13.42 -32.84
CA GLY A 316 7.05 -12.31 -32.61
C GLY A 316 6.47 -10.96 -33.04
N GLY A 317 6.89 -9.93 -32.33
CA GLY A 317 6.57 -8.52 -32.56
C GLY A 317 7.71 -7.74 -33.22
N ASP A 318 7.39 -6.64 -33.89
CA ASP A 318 8.37 -5.72 -34.49
C ASP A 318 8.78 -4.65 -33.47
N THR A 319 10.06 -4.65 -33.07
CA THR A 319 10.59 -3.76 -32.04
C THR A 319 10.58 -2.28 -32.45
N GLY A 320 10.53 -2.01 -33.75
CA GLY A 320 10.51 -0.65 -34.32
C GLY A 320 9.10 -0.13 -34.61
N SER A 321 8.06 -0.92 -34.34
CA SER A 321 6.67 -0.53 -34.59
C SER A 321 6.07 0.22 -33.41
N SER A 322 5.30 1.28 -33.70
CA SER A 322 4.45 1.97 -32.71
C SER A 322 3.00 1.46 -32.70
N THR A 323 2.67 0.51 -33.57
CA THR A 323 1.33 -0.09 -33.66
C THR A 323 1.29 -1.42 -32.89
N SER A 324 0.13 -2.06 -32.80
CA SER A 324 -0.01 -3.35 -32.10
C SER A 324 0.85 -4.48 -32.67
N THR A 325 1.42 -4.31 -33.88
CA THR A 325 2.43 -5.22 -34.43
C THR A 325 3.72 -5.28 -33.60
N ALA A 326 3.96 -4.32 -32.69
CA ALA A 326 5.00 -4.41 -31.68
C ALA A 326 4.80 -5.59 -30.73
N LEU A 327 3.54 -6.01 -30.50
CA LEU A 327 3.22 -7.21 -29.74
C LEU A 327 3.35 -8.46 -30.60
N GLY A 328 2.89 -8.42 -31.84
CA GLY A 328 2.91 -9.60 -32.69
C GLY A 328 2.45 -9.31 -34.12
N PHE A 329 3.18 -9.83 -35.11
CA PHE A 329 2.83 -9.69 -36.52
C PHE A 329 3.01 -10.98 -37.33
N ASN A 330 3.94 -11.85 -36.95
CA ASN A 330 4.20 -13.08 -37.68
C ASN A 330 4.75 -14.19 -36.77
N SER A 331 4.72 -15.42 -37.29
CA SER A 331 5.31 -16.59 -36.64
C SER A 331 6.70 -16.87 -37.22
N PHE A 332 7.61 -17.33 -36.35
CA PHE A 332 8.99 -17.64 -36.68
C PHE A 332 9.35 -19.00 -36.09
N GLY A 333 10.24 -19.75 -36.74
CA GLY A 333 10.73 -21.00 -36.18
C GLY A 333 11.50 -20.73 -34.89
N CYS A 334 11.27 -21.54 -33.85
CA CYS A 334 11.88 -21.34 -32.53
C CYS A 334 13.41 -21.54 -32.51
N THR A 335 14.01 -22.01 -33.60
CA THR A 335 15.46 -22.00 -33.86
C THR A 335 16.01 -20.63 -34.25
N SER A 336 15.16 -19.64 -34.55
CA SER A 336 15.57 -18.30 -34.96
C SER A 336 16.15 -17.52 -33.78
N GLY A 337 17.19 -16.72 -34.00
CA GLY A 337 17.75 -15.82 -32.99
C GLY A 337 17.02 -14.49 -32.97
N LEU A 338 15.95 -14.37 -32.17
CA LEU A 338 15.17 -13.13 -32.03
C LEU A 338 15.44 -12.48 -30.67
N LEU A 339 15.21 -11.17 -30.57
CA LEU A 339 15.37 -10.44 -29.31
C LEU A 339 14.25 -10.79 -28.32
N LEU A 340 14.35 -10.28 -27.10
CA LEU A 340 13.29 -10.39 -26.10
C LEU A 340 13.03 -9.02 -25.49
N TYR A 341 11.75 -8.67 -25.30
CA TYR A 341 11.36 -7.53 -24.48
C TYR A 341 11.52 -7.89 -23.02
N CYS A 342 12.34 -7.15 -22.30
CA CYS A 342 12.52 -7.27 -20.86
C CYS A 342 12.00 -6.01 -20.17
N VAL A 343 11.30 -6.20 -19.06
CA VAL A 343 10.55 -5.17 -18.36
C VAL A 343 11.00 -5.14 -16.91
N GLU A 344 11.46 -3.97 -16.44
CA GLU A 344 11.71 -3.71 -15.02
C GLU A 344 10.39 -3.88 -14.24
N GLN A 345 10.43 -4.47 -13.03
CA GLN A 345 9.23 -4.81 -12.26
C GLN A 345 8.79 -3.76 -11.23
#